data_AF-A0A3A3A4L5-F1
#
_entry.id   AF-A0A3A3A4L5-F1
#
_cell.length_a   1.000
_cell.length_b   1.000
_cell.length_c   1.000
_cell.angle_alpha   90.00
_cell.angle_beta   90.00
_cell.angle_gamma   90.00
#
_symmetry.space_group_name_H-M   'P 1'
#
loop_
_entity.id
_entity.type
_entity.pdbx_description
1 polymer ?
#
loop_
_entity_poly.entity_id
_entity_poly.type
_entity_poly.pdbx_seq_one_letter_code
_entity_poly.pdbx_strand_id
1 'polypeptide(L)'
;MRELVLVLSYVIDWIFIIGIALIGYAFSTTTPNQRPFTLTDASISYPYVKDETVSVGVMVVVSLVAPAVIIVLVSLVLIPGSVVDRTASRTVLKYKLWEWHAGWMGLALAAAGVFMATEGLKSLYGKPRPDMLARCDPDLSDIAAHAVGGLGGKLNGAPTVVTWKICRNKSDMLRVQGFSSFPSGHSSFSFAGLTYLSLWLCAKFSVTFPYLSYYPFQSRLHGRKHEKSSENPNGDVDSEGDKGMSVRSQGAAPPVYLIIIAFVPFAVAHFIVATRWFDHRHHGFDIIFGSLMGIVFAWTSFQLYHLPIRRGAGWSWGARSRYHAFFKGVGKPSHVGDDNWTSSRVMHSSGADFRRQDGDIESAPGALVT
;
A
#
# COMPACT_ATOMS: atom_id res chain seq x y z
N MET A 1 -0.95 35.18 -3.07
CA MET A 1 -0.51 34.98 -1.67
C MET A 1 -1.00 33.63 -1.11
N ARG A 2 -2.32 33.34 -1.09
CA ARG A 2 -2.87 32.07 -0.55
C ARG A 2 -2.35 30.79 -1.25
N GLU A 3 -2.31 30.78 -2.58
CA GLU A 3 -1.75 29.66 -3.38
C GLU A 3 -0.26 29.41 -3.09
N LEU A 4 0.50 30.47 -2.84
CA LEU A 4 1.94 30.37 -2.56
C LEU A 4 2.19 29.74 -1.17
N VAL A 5 1.33 30.06 -0.19
CA VAL A 5 1.36 29.42 1.14
C VAL A 5 1.03 27.93 1.03
N LEU A 6 0.07 27.54 0.19
CA LEU A 6 -0.27 26.13 -0.06
C LEU A 6 0.88 25.36 -0.74
N VAL A 7 1.52 25.95 -1.75
CA VAL A 7 2.68 25.33 -2.38
C VAL A 7 3.84 25.20 -1.38
N LEU A 8 4.08 26.23 -0.57
CA LEU A 8 5.13 26.21 0.45
C LEU A 8 4.91 25.10 1.48
N SER A 9 3.67 24.83 1.90
CA SER A 9 3.40 23.72 2.83
C SER A 9 3.80 22.36 2.24
N TYR A 10 3.53 22.11 0.96
CA TYR A 10 3.97 20.88 0.31
C TYR A 10 5.49 20.79 0.10
N VAL A 11 6.16 21.92 -0.14
CA VAL A 11 7.63 21.95 -0.20
C VAL A 11 8.23 21.55 1.14
N ILE A 12 7.64 21.99 2.25
CA ILE A 12 8.07 21.60 3.60
C ILE A 12 7.92 20.08 3.79
N ASP A 13 6.82 19.47 3.35
CA ASP A 13 6.64 18.02 3.42
C ASP A 13 7.75 17.26 2.68
N TRP A 14 8.09 17.69 1.46
CA TRP A 14 9.19 17.10 0.69
C TRP A 14 10.55 17.25 1.37
N ILE A 15 10.83 18.39 2.01
CA ILE A 15 12.06 18.60 2.77
C ILE A 15 12.16 17.56 3.90
N PHE A 16 11.07 17.32 4.63
CA PHE A 16 11.06 16.30 5.69
C PHE A 16 11.21 14.88 5.14
N ILE A 17 10.53 14.54 4.04
CA ILE A 17 10.66 13.23 3.39
C ILE A 17 12.11 12.99 2.94
N ILE A 18 12.74 13.98 2.31
CA ILE A 18 14.15 13.91 1.91
C ILE A 18 15.05 13.81 3.15
N GLY A 19 14.76 14.57 4.20
CA GLY A 19 15.47 14.49 5.48
C GLY A 19 15.46 13.08 6.08
N ILE A 20 14.30 12.42 6.11
CA ILE A 20 14.16 11.02 6.55
C ILE A 20 15.02 10.08 5.70
N ALA A 21 15.00 10.25 4.37
CA ALA A 21 15.81 9.43 3.47
C ALA A 21 17.33 9.65 3.70
N LEU A 22 17.76 10.89 3.94
CA LEU A 22 19.15 11.23 4.25
C LEU A 22 19.60 10.63 5.59
N ILE A 23 18.73 10.62 6.61
CA ILE A 23 19.00 9.92 7.88
C ILE A 23 19.17 8.42 7.63
N GLY A 24 18.31 7.81 6.81
CA GLY A 24 18.48 6.41 6.40
C GLY A 24 19.80 6.15 5.68
N TYR A 25 20.22 7.07 4.80
CA TYR A 25 21.51 6.97 4.12
C TYR A 25 22.68 7.06 5.13
N ALA A 26 22.61 7.98 6.09
CA ALA A 26 23.61 8.06 7.16
C ALA A 26 23.72 6.74 7.94
N PHE A 27 22.58 6.12 8.29
CA PHE A 27 22.59 4.81 8.94
C PHE A 27 23.21 3.70 8.08
N SER A 28 22.99 3.73 6.76
CA SER A 28 23.56 2.73 5.83
C SER A 28 25.10 2.76 5.76
N THR A 29 25.72 3.90 6.12
CA THR A 29 27.18 4.05 6.17
C THR A 29 27.79 3.66 7.52
N THR A 30 26.95 3.50 8.55
CA THR A 30 27.41 3.18 9.90
C THR A 30 27.75 1.69 9.99
N THR A 31 28.83 1.35 10.69
CA THR A 31 29.17 -0.05 10.95
C THR A 31 28.15 -0.64 11.94
N PRO A 32 27.49 -1.76 11.61
CA PRO A 32 26.51 -2.36 12.49
C PRO A 32 27.17 -2.93 13.74
N ASN A 33 26.36 -3.08 14.80
CA ASN A 33 26.76 -3.83 15.97
C ASN A 33 27.22 -5.25 15.57
N GLN A 34 28.14 -5.83 16.33
CA GLN A 34 28.75 -7.12 16.00
C GLN A 34 28.37 -8.11 17.08
N ARG A 35 27.15 -8.66 16.96
CA ARG A 35 26.64 -9.61 17.96
C ARG A 35 27.54 -10.86 17.99
N PRO A 36 28.02 -11.28 19.18
CA PRO A 36 28.75 -12.53 19.32
C PRO A 36 27.91 -13.73 18.88
N PHE A 37 28.56 -14.75 18.31
CA PHE A 37 27.91 -15.94 17.75
C PHE A 37 28.68 -17.20 18.12
N THR A 38 28.10 -18.37 17.84
CA THR A 38 28.71 -19.67 18.12
C THR A 38 29.06 -20.36 16.81
N LEU A 39 30.22 -21.00 16.74
CA LEU A 39 30.66 -21.72 15.53
C LEU A 39 29.84 -22.98 15.21
N THR A 40 29.12 -23.52 16.21
CA THR A 40 28.25 -24.70 16.08
C THR A 40 26.80 -24.36 15.78
N ASP A 41 26.47 -23.09 15.55
CA ASP A 41 25.11 -22.66 15.23
C ASP A 41 24.77 -22.99 13.76
N ALA A 42 23.87 -23.97 13.59
CA ALA A 42 23.41 -24.41 12.28
C ALA A 42 22.71 -23.29 11.48
N SER A 43 22.09 -22.32 12.15
CA SER A 43 21.33 -21.25 11.48
C SER A 43 22.20 -20.28 10.69
N ILE A 44 23.50 -20.20 11.01
CA ILE A 44 24.50 -19.32 10.37
C ILE A 44 25.56 -20.07 9.56
N SER A 45 25.31 -21.35 9.30
CA SER A 45 26.23 -22.29 8.64
C SER A 45 25.93 -22.54 7.15
N TYR A 46 25.06 -21.74 6.54
CA TYR A 46 24.67 -21.91 5.14
C TYR A 46 25.79 -21.48 4.17
N PRO A 47 25.83 -22.05 2.95
CA PRO A 47 26.83 -21.70 1.96
C PRO A 47 26.69 -20.25 1.47
N TYR A 48 27.82 -19.61 1.16
CA TYR A 48 27.85 -18.27 0.59
C TYR A 48 27.41 -18.27 -0.88
N VAL A 49 26.31 -17.58 -1.18
CA VAL A 49 25.83 -17.35 -2.54
C VAL A 49 26.36 -16.01 -3.04
N LYS A 50 27.23 -16.02 -4.06
CA LYS A 50 27.85 -14.82 -4.64
C LYS A 50 26.81 -13.88 -5.25
N ASP A 51 26.03 -14.41 -6.19
CA ASP A 51 25.06 -13.65 -6.96
C ASP A 51 23.67 -13.81 -6.36
N GLU A 52 23.08 -12.69 -5.96
CA GLU A 52 21.73 -12.69 -5.42
C GLU A 52 20.69 -12.70 -6.55
N THR A 53 19.63 -13.51 -6.41
CA THR A 53 18.62 -13.70 -7.47
C THR A 53 17.94 -12.38 -7.86
N VAL A 54 17.58 -11.58 -6.85
CA VAL A 54 17.11 -10.19 -7.03
C VAL A 54 18.17 -9.26 -6.47
N SER A 55 18.71 -8.40 -7.33
CA SER A 55 19.67 -7.38 -6.90
C SER A 55 18.99 -6.18 -6.26
N VAL A 56 19.74 -5.44 -5.43
CA VAL A 56 19.26 -4.17 -4.84
C VAL A 56 18.73 -3.22 -5.93
N GLY A 57 19.42 -3.10 -7.06
CA GLY A 57 19.00 -2.25 -8.17
C GLY A 57 17.66 -2.67 -8.78
N VAL A 58 17.47 -3.97 -9.02
CA VAL A 58 16.19 -4.51 -9.53
C VAL A 58 15.07 -4.25 -8.53
N MET A 59 15.32 -4.46 -7.23
CA MET A 59 14.35 -4.18 -6.18
C MET A 59 13.95 -2.69 -6.16
N VAL A 60 14.90 -1.75 -6.25
CA VAL A 60 14.59 -0.31 -6.31
C VAL A 60 13.78 0.03 -7.56
N VAL A 61 14.14 -0.52 -8.72
CA VAL A 61 13.38 -0.28 -9.96
C VAL A 61 11.95 -0.80 -9.83
N VAL A 62 11.77 -2.03 -9.35
CA VAL A 62 10.45 -2.67 -9.28
C VAL A 62 9.59 -2.07 -8.16
N SER A 63 10.18 -1.66 -7.03
CA SER A 63 9.43 -1.25 -5.84
C SER A 63 9.35 0.27 -5.64
N LEU A 64 10.12 1.08 -6.36
CA LEU A 64 10.01 2.54 -6.30
C LEU A 64 9.74 3.15 -7.68
N VAL A 65 10.59 2.85 -8.67
CA VAL A 65 10.51 3.50 -9.99
C VAL A 65 9.25 3.07 -10.74
N ALA A 66 8.98 1.77 -10.82
CA ALA A 66 7.79 1.25 -11.49
C ALA A 66 6.49 1.76 -10.84
N PRO A 67 6.31 1.73 -9.50
CA PRO A 67 5.18 2.39 -8.86
C PRO A 67 5.05 3.87 -9.17
N ALA A 68 6.15 4.63 -9.12
CA ALA A 68 6.12 6.07 -9.44
C ALA A 68 5.63 6.32 -10.87
N VAL A 69 6.11 5.54 -11.85
CA VAL A 69 5.68 5.62 -13.25
C VAL A 69 4.21 5.21 -13.40
N ILE A 70 3.78 4.11 -12.78
CA ILE A 70 2.39 3.65 -12.84
C ILE A 70 1.45 4.70 -12.26
N ILE A 71 1.80 5.33 -11.13
CA ILE A 71 1.02 6.40 -10.53
C ILE A 71 0.86 7.56 -11.51
N VAL A 72 1.93 7.99 -12.18
CA VAL A 72 1.87 9.07 -13.17
C VAL A 72 0.97 8.69 -14.35
N LEU A 73 1.21 7.52 -14.94
CA LEU A 73 0.46 7.06 -16.12
C LEU A 73 -1.03 6.93 -15.81
N VAL A 74 -1.38 6.30 -14.70
CA VAL A 74 -2.77 6.16 -14.27
C VAL A 74 -3.38 7.54 -13.93
N SER A 75 -2.63 8.43 -13.27
CA SER A 75 -3.09 9.78 -12.95
C SER A 75 -3.27 10.66 -14.19
N LEU A 76 -2.50 10.45 -15.26
CA LEU A 76 -2.61 11.26 -16.47
C LEU A 76 -3.67 10.70 -17.44
N VAL A 77 -3.79 9.37 -17.55
CA VAL A 77 -4.66 8.71 -18.54
C VAL A 77 -6.08 8.54 -18.01
N LEU A 78 -6.24 8.13 -16.75
CA LEU A 78 -7.54 7.74 -16.20
C LEU A 78 -8.23 8.87 -15.39
N ILE A 79 -7.52 9.96 -15.07
CA ILE A 79 -8.08 11.22 -14.53
C ILE A 79 -8.22 12.21 -15.69
N PRO A 80 -9.30 13.00 -15.86
CA PRO A 80 -10.49 13.12 -15.02
C PRO A 80 -11.58 12.12 -15.42
N GLY A 81 -12.50 11.85 -14.50
CA GLY A 81 -13.73 11.16 -14.83
C GLY A 81 -14.60 11.93 -15.83
N SER A 82 -15.55 11.21 -16.43
CA SER A 82 -16.51 11.68 -17.44
C SER A 82 -17.53 12.72 -16.93
N VAL A 83 -17.31 13.34 -15.78
CA VAL A 83 -18.25 14.25 -15.09
C VAL A 83 -17.72 15.69 -15.02
N VAL A 84 -16.44 15.91 -15.36
CA VAL A 84 -15.94 17.28 -15.51
C VAL A 84 -16.29 17.76 -16.92
N ASP A 85 -17.05 18.84 -16.99
CA ASP A 85 -17.41 19.49 -18.25
C ASP A 85 -16.13 19.81 -19.04
N ARG A 86 -16.01 19.25 -20.25
CA ARG A 86 -14.76 19.25 -21.06
C ARG A 86 -14.29 20.67 -21.42
N THR A 87 -15.15 21.65 -21.23
CA THR A 87 -14.94 23.09 -21.42
C THR A 87 -13.96 23.70 -20.40
N ALA A 88 -13.75 23.11 -19.22
CA ALA A 88 -12.86 23.63 -18.17
C ALA A 88 -11.48 22.92 -18.09
N SER A 89 -10.73 22.90 -19.21
CA SER A 89 -9.44 22.18 -19.35
C SER A 89 -8.40 22.49 -18.25
N ARG A 90 -8.31 23.74 -17.77
CA ARG A 90 -7.35 24.14 -16.72
C ARG A 90 -7.66 23.54 -15.35
N THR A 91 -8.94 23.33 -15.02
CA THR A 91 -9.34 22.77 -13.72
C THR A 91 -9.04 21.27 -13.68
N VAL A 92 -9.30 20.56 -14.79
CA VAL A 92 -8.93 19.15 -14.96
C VAL A 92 -7.44 18.92 -14.74
N LEU A 93 -6.58 19.71 -15.40
CA LEU A 93 -5.13 19.55 -15.29
C LEU A 93 -4.65 19.72 -13.84
N LYS A 94 -5.19 20.70 -13.10
CA LYS A 94 -4.88 20.89 -11.68
C LYS A 94 -5.20 19.65 -10.83
N TYR A 95 -6.35 19.02 -11.05
CA TYR A 95 -6.70 17.78 -10.35
C TYR A 95 -5.76 16.62 -10.71
N LYS A 96 -5.42 16.42 -11.99
CA LYS A 96 -4.45 15.39 -12.40
C LYS A 96 -3.10 15.56 -11.72
N LEU A 97 -2.60 16.80 -11.71
CA LEU A 97 -1.31 17.15 -11.11
C LEU A 97 -1.35 16.95 -9.59
N TRP A 98 -2.44 17.33 -8.94
CA TRP A 98 -2.60 17.13 -7.49
C TRP A 98 -2.64 15.64 -7.13
N GLU A 99 -3.39 14.83 -7.88
CA GLU A 99 -3.50 13.38 -7.65
C GLU A 99 -2.17 12.66 -7.87
N TRP A 100 -1.44 13.04 -8.92
CA TRP A 100 -0.08 12.56 -9.15
C TRP A 100 0.83 12.94 -7.98
N HIS A 101 0.84 14.23 -7.60
CA HIS A 101 1.68 14.74 -6.52
C HIS A 101 1.40 14.04 -5.18
N ALA A 102 0.12 13.87 -4.81
CA ALA A 102 -0.29 13.15 -3.61
C ALA A 102 0.11 11.66 -3.64
N GLY A 103 0.00 11.01 -4.81
CA GLY A 103 0.50 9.64 -5.01
C GLY A 103 2.02 9.53 -4.82
N TRP A 104 2.78 10.49 -5.32
CA TRP A 104 4.25 10.50 -5.17
C TRP A 104 4.69 10.82 -3.75
N MET A 105 4.06 11.78 -3.07
CA MET A 105 4.37 12.08 -1.67
C MET A 105 4.16 10.87 -0.78
N GLY A 106 3.03 10.16 -0.94
CA GLY A 106 2.79 8.97 -0.13
C GLY A 106 3.76 7.81 -0.45
N LEU A 107 4.07 7.58 -1.73
CA LEU A 107 5.07 6.58 -2.10
C LEU A 107 6.45 6.92 -1.51
N ALA A 108 6.86 8.19 -1.63
CA ALA A 108 8.14 8.67 -1.13
C ALA A 108 8.23 8.60 0.40
N LEU A 109 7.16 8.98 1.12
CA LEU A 109 7.13 8.87 2.57
C LEU A 109 7.22 7.40 3.04
N ALA A 110 6.50 6.49 2.38
CA ALA A 110 6.56 5.06 2.70
C ALA A 110 7.98 4.50 2.47
N ALA A 111 8.58 4.83 1.32
CA ALA A 111 9.92 4.38 0.95
C ALA A 111 11.02 4.97 1.85
N ALA A 112 10.97 6.28 2.12
CA ALA A 112 11.92 6.96 2.99
C ALA A 112 11.82 6.45 4.43
N GLY A 113 10.61 6.35 4.97
CA GLY A 113 10.37 5.87 6.33
C GLY A 113 10.86 4.44 6.53
N VAL A 114 10.53 3.52 5.62
CA VAL A 114 10.99 2.14 5.72
C VAL A 114 12.49 2.00 5.52
N PHE A 115 13.10 2.79 4.64
CA PHE A 115 14.54 2.79 4.42
C PHE A 115 15.28 3.23 5.68
N MET A 116 14.88 4.36 6.28
CA MET A 116 15.43 4.84 7.53
C MET A 116 15.30 3.81 8.65
N ALA A 117 14.11 3.24 8.84
CA ALA A 117 13.88 2.24 9.88
C ALA A 117 14.71 0.98 9.66
N THR A 118 14.81 0.49 8.41
CA THR A 118 15.56 -0.74 8.10
C THR A 118 17.04 -0.56 8.38
N GLU A 119 17.65 0.51 7.88
CA GLU A 119 19.09 0.76 8.05
C GLU A 119 19.42 1.06 9.52
N GLY A 120 18.57 1.84 10.22
CA GLY A 120 18.73 2.08 11.65
C GLY A 120 18.69 0.78 12.46
N LEU A 121 17.70 -0.08 12.22
CA LEU A 121 17.56 -1.34 12.95
C LEU A 121 18.71 -2.31 12.63
N LYS A 122 19.19 -2.39 11.38
CA LYS A 122 20.38 -3.18 11.04
C LYS A 122 21.59 -2.75 11.85
N SER A 123 21.84 -1.44 11.91
CA SER A 123 22.97 -0.88 12.64
C SER A 123 22.89 -1.15 14.14
N LEU A 124 21.69 -1.14 14.72
CA LEU A 124 21.47 -1.42 16.15
C LEU A 124 21.59 -2.91 16.51
N TYR A 125 20.90 -3.79 15.78
CA TYR A 125 20.81 -5.20 16.15
C TYR A 125 22.05 -6.00 15.80
N GLY A 126 22.67 -5.74 14.64
CA GLY A 126 23.91 -6.41 14.28
C GLY A 126 23.79 -7.94 14.16
N LYS A 127 22.64 -8.43 13.68
CA LYS A 127 22.36 -9.88 13.62
C LYS A 127 23.16 -10.56 12.50
N PRO A 128 23.91 -11.63 12.79
CA PRO A 128 24.61 -12.43 11.78
C PRO A 128 23.65 -13.00 10.72
N ARG A 129 24.10 -13.06 9.47
CA ARG A 129 23.37 -13.68 8.36
C ARG A 129 23.44 -15.21 8.39
N PRO A 130 22.51 -15.91 7.72
CA PRO A 130 22.57 -17.36 7.61
C PRO A 130 23.86 -17.87 6.94
N ASP A 131 24.49 -17.06 6.10
CA ASP A 131 25.75 -17.38 5.42
C ASP A 131 27.00 -16.81 6.12
N MET A 132 26.89 -16.43 7.39
CA MET A 132 27.97 -15.76 8.14
C MET A 132 29.24 -16.61 8.25
N LEU A 133 29.13 -17.89 8.63
CA LEU A 133 30.31 -18.74 8.84
C LEU A 133 31.09 -18.98 7.54
N ALA A 134 30.38 -19.17 6.43
CA ALA A 134 30.98 -19.31 5.11
C ALA A 134 31.74 -18.05 4.67
N ARG A 135 31.28 -16.85 5.05
CA ARG A 135 32.01 -15.60 4.78
C ARG A 135 33.17 -15.35 5.74
N CYS A 136 33.01 -15.78 6.99
CA CYS A 136 33.92 -15.55 8.10
C CYS A 136 35.23 -16.34 7.93
N ASP A 137 35.13 -17.60 7.52
CA ASP A 137 36.25 -18.56 7.53
C ASP A 137 36.96 -18.55 8.90
N PRO A 138 36.32 -19.09 9.96
CA PRO A 138 36.80 -18.96 11.33
C PRO A 138 38.12 -19.69 11.57
N ASP A 139 39.04 -19.06 12.29
CA ASP A 139 40.29 -19.71 12.71
C ASP A 139 40.07 -20.61 13.93
N LEU A 140 40.11 -21.92 13.71
CA LEU A 140 39.82 -22.92 14.75
C LEU A 140 40.98 -23.12 15.74
N SER A 141 42.19 -22.65 15.42
CA SER A 141 43.34 -22.72 16.32
C SER A 141 43.23 -21.79 17.53
N ASP A 142 42.47 -20.70 17.43
CA ASP A 142 42.46 -19.63 18.43
C ASP A 142 41.07 -19.32 19.01
N ILE A 143 40.25 -20.36 19.17
CA ILE A 143 38.89 -20.22 19.72
C ILE A 143 38.91 -19.62 21.14
N ALA A 144 39.89 -20.01 21.95
CA ALA A 144 40.00 -19.60 23.35
C ALA A 144 40.27 -18.08 23.49
N ALA A 145 41.11 -17.48 22.64
CA ALA A 145 41.42 -16.05 22.73
C ALA A 145 40.25 -15.14 22.31
N HIS A 146 39.30 -15.67 21.53
CA HIS A 146 38.16 -14.90 21.01
C HIS A 146 36.83 -15.20 21.69
N ALA A 147 36.82 -16.06 22.70
CA ALA A 147 35.64 -16.38 23.50
C ALA A 147 35.23 -15.20 24.40
N VAL A 148 33.98 -14.74 24.30
CA VAL A 148 33.48 -13.55 25.04
C VAL A 148 32.35 -13.90 25.99
N GLY A 149 31.96 -15.18 26.04
CA GLY A 149 31.04 -15.65 27.05
C GLY A 149 30.81 -17.15 27.00
N GLY A 150 30.18 -17.62 28.06
CA GLY A 150 29.40 -18.84 28.03
C GLY A 150 29.94 -20.02 28.81
N LEU A 151 28.98 -20.90 29.10
CA LEU A 151 29.11 -22.21 29.73
C LEU A 151 30.09 -23.14 28.97
N GLY A 152 30.44 -22.86 27.72
CA GLY A 152 31.40 -23.65 26.93
C GLY A 152 32.79 -23.80 27.56
N GLY A 153 33.23 -22.82 28.35
CA GLY A 153 34.45 -22.95 29.17
C GLY A 153 34.26 -23.68 30.50
N LYS A 154 33.01 -23.95 30.92
CA LYS A 154 32.65 -24.52 32.23
C LYS A 154 32.01 -25.90 32.14
N LEU A 155 31.35 -26.23 31.03
CA LEU A 155 30.62 -27.47 30.78
C LEU A 155 31.08 -28.03 29.44
N ASN A 156 31.64 -29.25 29.46
CA ASN A 156 32.05 -29.95 28.26
C ASN A 156 30.85 -30.15 27.32
N GLY A 157 31.01 -29.74 26.06
CA GLY A 157 29.97 -29.83 25.04
C GLY A 157 29.02 -28.63 24.97
N ALA A 158 29.14 -27.64 25.86
CA ALA A 158 28.36 -26.42 25.74
C ALA A 158 28.93 -25.48 24.65
N PRO A 159 28.07 -24.74 23.93
CA PRO A 159 28.50 -23.83 22.87
C PRO A 159 29.35 -22.67 23.42
N THR A 160 30.51 -22.45 22.82
CA THR A 160 31.37 -21.29 23.11
C THR A 160 30.99 -20.13 22.21
N VAL A 161 30.74 -18.97 22.82
CA VAL A 161 30.37 -17.75 22.10
C VAL A 161 31.64 -16.95 21.79
N VAL A 162 31.87 -16.68 20.51
CA VAL A 162 33.06 -15.99 20.00
C VAL A 162 32.72 -14.65 19.38
N THR A 163 33.70 -13.76 19.34
CA THR A 163 33.62 -12.53 18.54
C THR A 163 33.92 -12.79 17.07
N TRP A 164 33.45 -11.89 16.21
CA TRP A 164 33.82 -11.85 14.79
C TRP A 164 35.34 -11.76 14.54
N LYS A 165 36.12 -11.39 15.57
CA LYS A 165 37.59 -11.34 15.48
C LYS A 165 38.23 -12.70 15.21
N ILE A 166 37.51 -13.81 15.38
CA ILE A 166 37.95 -15.15 14.98
C ILE A 166 38.00 -15.37 13.45
N CYS A 167 37.27 -14.56 12.68
CA CYS A 167 37.21 -14.70 11.23
C CYS A 167 38.57 -14.42 10.57
N ARG A 168 39.07 -15.30 9.71
CA ARG A 168 40.28 -15.02 8.92
C ARG A 168 40.02 -13.93 7.89
N ASN A 169 38.82 -13.90 7.33
CA ASN A 169 38.38 -12.81 6.46
C ASN A 169 38.12 -11.54 7.28
N LYS A 170 38.92 -10.49 7.06
CA LYS A 170 38.79 -9.17 7.70
C LYS A 170 38.21 -8.09 6.80
N SER A 171 37.58 -8.47 5.68
CA SER A 171 37.01 -7.51 4.75
C SER A 171 35.91 -6.65 5.41
N ASP A 172 35.82 -5.38 5.02
CA ASP A 172 34.71 -4.51 5.42
C ASP A 172 33.37 -5.06 4.94
N MET A 173 33.35 -5.81 3.83
CA MET A 173 32.16 -6.52 3.35
C MET A 173 31.63 -7.51 4.40
N LEU A 174 32.49 -8.33 5.01
CA LEU A 174 32.08 -9.19 6.12
C LEU A 174 31.64 -8.35 7.33
N ARG A 175 32.44 -7.33 7.68
CA ARG A 175 32.22 -6.50 8.85
C ARG A 175 30.86 -5.79 8.84
N VAL A 176 30.43 -5.34 7.66
CA VAL A 176 29.17 -4.60 7.47
C VAL A 176 28.04 -5.53 7.03
N GLN A 177 28.23 -6.31 5.97
CA GLN A 177 27.13 -7.11 5.42
C GLN A 177 26.88 -8.40 6.19
N GLY A 178 27.89 -8.98 6.82
CA GLY A 178 27.78 -10.23 7.59
C GLY A 178 26.87 -10.11 8.81
N PHE A 179 26.83 -8.92 9.43
CA PHE A 179 26.00 -8.61 10.61
C PHE A 179 24.73 -7.82 10.29
N SER A 180 24.39 -7.67 9.01
CA SER A 180 23.22 -6.93 8.55
C SER A 180 22.11 -7.88 8.08
N SER A 181 21.71 -8.83 8.93
CA SER A 181 20.59 -9.76 8.64
C SER A 181 19.23 -9.20 9.02
N PHE A 182 19.10 -8.54 10.17
CA PHE A 182 17.80 -8.09 10.68
C PHE A 182 17.68 -6.56 10.67
N PRO A 183 16.57 -6.00 10.16
CA PRO A 183 15.54 -6.63 9.31
C PRO A 183 15.98 -6.73 7.84
N SER A 184 15.24 -7.52 7.04
CA SER A 184 15.55 -7.63 5.61
C SER A 184 15.13 -6.39 4.82
N GLY A 185 16.10 -5.69 4.23
CA GLY A 185 15.85 -4.47 3.43
C GLY A 185 15.13 -4.73 2.10
N HIS A 186 15.39 -5.86 1.46
CA HIS A 186 14.65 -6.26 0.25
C HIS A 186 13.18 -6.48 0.58
N SER A 187 12.91 -7.11 1.72
CA SER A 187 11.56 -7.39 2.17
C SER A 187 10.81 -6.13 2.58
N SER A 188 11.38 -5.31 3.46
CA SER A 188 10.73 -4.10 3.94
C SER A 188 10.48 -3.08 2.84
N PHE A 189 11.47 -2.83 1.98
CA PHE A 189 11.34 -1.86 0.89
C PHE A 189 10.39 -2.32 -0.21
N SER A 190 10.43 -3.60 -0.59
CA SER A 190 9.51 -4.13 -1.61
C SER A 190 8.06 -4.09 -1.14
N PHE A 191 7.80 -4.51 0.10
CA PHE A 191 6.46 -4.41 0.67
C PHE A 191 6.00 -2.97 0.85
N ALA A 192 6.88 -2.02 1.20
CA ALA A 192 6.49 -0.62 1.32
C ALA A 192 5.98 -0.04 -0.01
N GLY A 193 6.77 -0.17 -1.08
CA GLY A 193 6.42 0.43 -2.36
C GLY A 193 5.32 -0.30 -3.11
N LEU A 194 5.35 -1.63 -3.14
CA LEU A 194 4.38 -2.44 -3.89
C LEU A 194 3.04 -2.56 -3.16
N THR A 195 3.03 -2.62 -1.82
CA THR A 195 1.76 -2.54 -1.07
C THR A 195 1.15 -1.15 -1.19
N TYR A 196 1.96 -0.09 -1.13
CA TYR A 196 1.46 1.27 -1.37
C TYR A 196 0.81 1.38 -2.75
N LEU A 197 1.48 0.89 -3.80
CA LEU A 197 0.89 0.85 -5.14
C LEU A 197 -0.40 0.04 -5.18
N SER A 198 -0.44 -1.12 -4.52
CA SER A 198 -1.63 -1.97 -4.45
C SER A 198 -2.81 -1.23 -3.78
N LEU A 199 -2.57 -0.59 -2.63
CA LEU A 199 -3.58 0.22 -1.93
C LEU A 199 -4.04 1.40 -2.79
N TRP A 200 -3.10 2.08 -3.46
CA TRP A 200 -3.39 3.19 -4.36
C TRP A 200 -4.26 2.76 -5.55
N LEU A 201 -3.91 1.65 -6.21
CA LEU A 201 -4.73 1.06 -7.27
C LEU A 201 -6.10 0.60 -6.75
N CYS A 202 -6.17 -0.02 -5.58
CA CYS A 202 -7.45 -0.39 -4.96
C CYS A 202 -8.34 0.84 -4.73
N ALA A 203 -7.76 1.97 -4.30
CA ALA A 203 -8.51 3.21 -4.11
C ALA A 203 -8.98 3.80 -5.45
N LYS A 204 -8.11 3.83 -6.46
CA LYS A 204 -8.46 4.33 -7.79
C LYS A 204 -9.41 3.41 -8.53
N PHE A 205 -9.39 2.12 -8.25
CA PHE A 205 -10.29 1.13 -8.84
C PHE A 205 -11.34 0.67 -7.84
N SER A 206 -11.74 1.45 -6.84
CA SER A 206 -12.80 1.11 -5.84
C SER A 206 -12.83 -0.37 -5.40
N VAL A 207 -11.67 -1.04 -5.33
CA VAL A 207 -11.60 -2.46 -4.96
C VAL A 207 -11.71 -2.48 -3.45
N THR A 208 -12.92 -2.70 -2.96
CA THR A 208 -13.20 -2.84 -1.53
C THR A 208 -13.78 -4.21 -1.25
N PHE A 209 -13.50 -4.74 -0.05
CA PHE A 209 -14.33 -5.81 0.47
C PHE A 209 -15.77 -5.31 0.58
N PRO A 210 -16.77 -6.11 0.15
CA PRO A 210 -18.16 -5.70 0.23
C PRO A 210 -18.52 -5.47 1.70
N TYR A 211 -19.03 -4.26 1.99
CA TYR A 211 -19.52 -3.89 3.29
C TYR A 211 -20.90 -3.26 3.13
N LEU A 212 -21.78 -3.54 4.09
CA LEU A 212 -23.10 -2.96 4.17
C LEU A 212 -22.97 -1.54 4.72
N SER A 213 -22.94 -0.53 3.85
CA SER A 213 -22.97 0.86 4.29
C SER A 213 -24.24 1.11 5.10
N TYR A 214 -24.09 1.60 6.33
CA TYR A 214 -25.20 2.10 7.14
C TYR A 214 -25.61 3.47 6.61
N TYR A 215 -26.20 3.54 5.42
CA TYR A 215 -26.80 4.78 4.91
C TYR A 215 -28.22 4.54 4.42
N PRO A 216 -29.21 4.47 5.32
CA PRO A 216 -30.63 4.50 4.95
C PRO A 216 -31.23 5.92 5.03
N PHE A 217 -30.44 6.98 5.26
CA PHE A 217 -31.02 8.28 5.64
C PHE A 217 -31.38 9.19 4.46
N GLN A 218 -30.61 9.18 3.37
CA GLN A 218 -30.81 10.14 2.27
C GLN A 218 -32.01 9.76 1.37
N SER A 219 -32.27 8.47 1.19
CA SER A 219 -33.44 7.98 0.45
C SER A 219 -34.75 8.38 1.14
N ARG A 220 -34.80 8.36 2.49
CA ARG A 220 -35.97 8.83 3.25
C ARG A 220 -36.18 10.34 3.18
N LEU A 221 -35.11 11.12 3.07
CA LEU A 221 -35.20 12.59 2.98
C LEU A 221 -35.69 13.07 1.61
N HIS A 222 -35.36 12.37 0.53
CA HIS A 222 -35.93 12.63 -0.79
C HIS A 222 -37.38 12.15 -0.89
N GLY A 223 -37.71 10.97 -0.32
CA GLY A 223 -39.10 10.53 -0.21
C GLY A 223 -39.97 11.53 0.55
N ARG A 224 -39.47 12.07 1.67
CA ARG A 224 -40.20 13.05 2.49
C ARG A 224 -40.30 14.44 1.86
N LYS A 225 -39.42 14.80 0.91
CA LYS A 225 -39.56 16.04 0.12
C LYS A 225 -40.62 15.90 -0.96
N HIS A 226 -40.73 14.73 -1.60
CA HIS A 226 -41.78 14.46 -2.59
C HIS A 226 -43.17 14.29 -1.95
N GLU A 227 -43.23 13.74 -0.74
CA GLU A 227 -44.48 13.56 0.02
C GLU A 227 -45.11 14.88 0.47
N LYS A 228 -44.31 15.95 0.63
CA LYS A 228 -44.83 17.29 0.99
C LYS A 228 -45.37 18.11 -0.17
N SER A 229 -45.28 17.63 -1.41
CA SER A 229 -45.70 18.38 -2.61
C SER A 229 -46.96 17.84 -3.30
N SER A 230 -47.61 16.81 -2.77
CA SER A 230 -48.83 16.25 -3.37
C SER A 230 -49.91 16.07 -2.30
N GLU A 231 -50.53 17.17 -1.89
CA GLU A 231 -51.84 17.15 -1.25
C GLU A 231 -52.88 17.30 -2.38
N ASN A 232 -53.39 16.17 -2.87
CA ASN A 232 -54.53 16.15 -3.79
C ASN A 232 -55.76 15.69 -2.99
N PRO A 233 -56.88 16.45 -2.90
CA PRO A 233 -57.94 16.17 -1.92
C PRO A 233 -58.95 15.06 -2.30
N ASN A 234 -58.78 14.37 -3.43
CA ASN A 234 -59.76 13.39 -3.91
C ASN A 234 -59.10 12.02 -4.12
N GLY A 235 -59.76 10.99 -3.58
CA GLY A 235 -59.23 9.65 -3.37
C GLY A 235 -58.76 8.92 -4.62
N ASP A 236 -57.71 8.12 -4.45
CA ASP A 236 -57.79 6.66 -4.36
C ASP A 236 -56.48 6.17 -3.71
N VAL A 237 -56.59 5.30 -2.70
CA VAL A 237 -55.42 4.79 -1.95
C VAL A 237 -54.84 3.60 -2.70
N ASP A 238 -54.10 3.87 -3.76
CA ASP A 238 -53.17 2.89 -4.31
C ASP A 238 -51.89 2.91 -3.47
N SER A 239 -51.86 2.07 -2.43
CA SER A 239 -50.68 1.78 -1.63
C SER A 239 -49.66 0.96 -2.43
N GLU A 240 -49.06 1.54 -3.49
CA GLU A 240 -47.76 1.08 -3.97
C GLU A 240 -46.68 1.63 -3.03
N GLY A 241 -46.50 0.90 -1.93
CA GLY A 241 -45.47 1.19 -0.95
C GLY A 241 -44.11 1.34 -1.63
N ASP A 242 -43.44 2.46 -1.32
CA ASP A 242 -42.03 2.76 -1.55
C ASP A 242 -41.17 1.51 -1.30
N LYS A 243 -40.93 0.73 -2.37
CA LYS A 243 -40.05 -0.45 -2.33
C LYS A 243 -38.63 0.08 -2.25
N GLY A 244 -38.23 0.50 -1.05
CA GLY A 244 -36.85 0.80 -0.75
C GLY A 244 -35.95 -0.31 -1.30
N MET A 245 -35.03 0.04 -2.20
CA MET A 245 -34.13 -0.89 -2.88
C MET A 245 -33.54 -1.87 -1.86
N SER A 246 -33.80 -3.17 -2.04
CA SER A 246 -33.31 -4.19 -1.11
C SER A 246 -31.79 -4.09 -0.98
N VAL A 247 -31.27 -4.25 0.23
CA VAL A 247 -29.82 -4.25 0.49
C VAL A 247 -29.06 -5.26 -0.40
N ARG A 248 -29.71 -6.39 -0.73
CA ARG A 248 -29.18 -7.41 -1.65
C ARG A 248 -29.05 -6.92 -3.09
N SER A 249 -29.85 -5.97 -3.53
CA SER A 249 -29.76 -5.34 -4.85
C SER A 249 -28.83 -4.12 -4.88
N GLN A 250 -28.09 -3.82 -3.80
CA GLN A 250 -27.16 -2.69 -3.75
C GLN A 250 -25.68 -3.10 -3.86
N GLY A 251 -25.38 -4.40 -3.71
CA GLY A 251 -24.03 -4.94 -3.77
C GLY A 251 -23.71 -5.52 -5.15
N ALA A 252 -22.53 -5.21 -5.67
CA ALA A 252 -21.98 -5.91 -6.83
C ALA A 252 -20.52 -6.26 -6.60
N ALA A 253 -20.14 -7.44 -7.10
CA ALA A 253 -18.78 -7.89 -7.08
C ALA A 253 -17.93 -7.08 -8.08
N PRO A 254 -16.73 -6.59 -7.68
CA PRO A 254 -15.80 -5.96 -8.61
C PRO A 254 -15.33 -6.98 -9.67
N PRO A 255 -15.00 -6.54 -10.89
CA PRO A 255 -14.51 -7.45 -11.92
C PRO A 255 -13.14 -8.03 -11.54
N VAL A 256 -13.01 -9.35 -11.66
CA VAL A 256 -11.83 -10.11 -11.20
C VAL A 256 -10.51 -9.58 -11.77
N TYR A 257 -10.48 -9.11 -13.02
CA TYR A 257 -9.25 -8.61 -13.62
C TYR A 257 -8.72 -7.32 -12.96
N LEU A 258 -9.58 -6.45 -12.43
CA LEU A 258 -9.13 -5.26 -11.68
C LEU A 258 -8.55 -5.64 -10.31
N ILE A 259 -9.12 -6.67 -9.69
CA ILE A 259 -8.56 -7.26 -8.47
C ILE A 259 -7.16 -7.81 -8.78
N ILE A 260 -7.03 -8.58 -9.85
CA ILE A 260 -5.73 -9.12 -10.27
C ILE A 260 -4.72 -7.98 -10.48
N ILE A 261 -5.06 -6.96 -11.27
CA ILE A 261 -4.18 -5.81 -11.51
C ILE A 261 -3.78 -5.11 -10.20
N ALA A 262 -4.71 -4.91 -9.28
CA ALA A 262 -4.44 -4.24 -8.02
C ALA A 262 -3.56 -5.07 -7.06
N PHE A 263 -3.64 -6.41 -7.12
CA PHE A 263 -2.88 -7.30 -6.23
C PHE A 263 -1.60 -7.89 -6.84
N VAL A 264 -1.38 -7.77 -8.16
CA VAL A 264 -0.11 -8.15 -8.81
C VAL A 264 1.11 -7.52 -8.13
N PRO A 265 1.15 -6.20 -7.84
CA PRO A 265 2.27 -5.60 -7.12
C PRO A 265 2.57 -6.31 -5.78
N PHE A 266 1.53 -6.63 -5.01
CA PHE A 266 1.67 -7.33 -3.73
C PHE A 266 2.22 -8.76 -3.90
N ALA A 267 1.81 -9.47 -4.95
CA ALA A 267 2.36 -10.78 -5.30
C ALA A 267 3.84 -10.70 -5.72
N VAL A 268 4.22 -9.67 -6.47
CA VAL A 268 5.62 -9.41 -6.84
C VAL A 268 6.49 -9.17 -5.60
N ALA A 269 5.97 -8.48 -4.58
CA ALA A 269 6.69 -8.32 -3.30
C ALA A 269 7.00 -9.67 -2.65
N HIS A 270 6.02 -10.59 -2.61
CA HIS A 270 6.23 -11.94 -2.06
C HIS A 270 7.31 -12.71 -2.81
N PHE A 271 7.33 -12.61 -4.15
CA PHE A 271 8.39 -13.23 -4.95
C PHE A 271 9.78 -12.70 -4.59
N ILE A 272 9.95 -11.36 -4.52
CA ILE A 272 11.22 -10.74 -4.11
C ILE A 272 11.67 -11.26 -2.74
N VAL A 273 10.74 -11.35 -1.79
CA VAL A 273 11.03 -11.82 -0.45
C VAL A 273 11.39 -13.31 -0.40
N ALA A 274 10.71 -14.15 -1.17
CA ALA A 274 11.02 -15.58 -1.27
C ALA A 274 12.46 -15.81 -1.76
N THR A 275 12.97 -14.97 -2.67
CA THR A 275 14.36 -15.08 -3.14
C THR A 275 15.38 -14.90 -2.02
N ARG A 276 15.07 -14.11 -0.98
CA ARG A 276 15.97 -13.88 0.16
C ARG A 276 16.12 -15.10 1.06
N TRP A 277 15.08 -15.93 1.12
CA TRP A 277 15.10 -17.20 1.81
C TRP A 277 15.89 -18.24 1.01
N PHE A 278 15.61 -18.36 -0.29
CA PHE A 278 16.31 -19.27 -1.20
C PHE A 278 17.81 -18.97 -1.28
N ASP A 279 18.21 -17.70 -1.34
CA ASP A 279 19.62 -17.28 -1.41
C ASP A 279 20.36 -17.33 -0.06
N HIS A 280 19.72 -17.84 1.01
CA HIS A 280 20.27 -17.90 2.38
C HIS A 280 20.74 -16.53 2.93
N ARG A 281 20.11 -15.43 2.49
CA ARG A 281 20.52 -14.07 2.88
C ARG A 281 19.89 -13.62 4.20
N HIS A 282 18.73 -14.17 4.55
CA HIS A 282 17.95 -13.75 5.70
C HIS A 282 17.23 -14.92 6.37
N HIS A 283 17.04 -14.81 7.68
CA HIS A 283 16.17 -15.73 8.40
C HIS A 283 14.70 -15.40 8.13
N GLY A 284 13.81 -16.38 8.34
CA GLY A 284 12.38 -16.22 8.11
C GLY A 284 11.77 -15.10 8.97
N PHE A 285 12.22 -14.94 10.21
CA PHE A 285 11.81 -13.84 11.08
C PHE A 285 12.22 -12.46 10.52
N ASP A 286 13.44 -12.35 9.97
CA ASP A 286 13.96 -11.10 9.40
C ASP A 286 13.12 -10.65 8.19
N ILE A 287 12.67 -11.65 7.42
CA ILE A 287 11.77 -11.52 6.28
C ILE A 287 10.35 -11.12 6.72
N ILE A 288 9.75 -11.84 7.68
CA ILE A 288 8.38 -11.58 8.11
C ILE A 288 8.30 -10.19 8.76
N PHE A 289 9.23 -9.87 9.65
CA PHE A 289 9.30 -8.56 10.30
C PHE A 289 9.51 -7.44 9.27
N GLY A 290 10.43 -7.63 8.32
CA GLY A 290 10.65 -6.68 7.22
C GLY A 290 9.36 -6.43 6.43
N SER A 291 8.67 -7.50 6.05
CA SER A 291 7.42 -7.44 5.26
C SER A 291 6.33 -6.67 6.02
N LEU A 292 6.10 -7.01 7.29
CA LEU A 292 5.12 -6.34 8.14
C LEU A 292 5.44 -4.86 8.33
N MET A 293 6.71 -4.53 8.58
CA MET A 293 7.17 -3.15 8.71
C MET A 293 6.90 -2.36 7.41
N GLY A 294 7.23 -2.94 6.25
CA GLY A 294 6.94 -2.34 4.95
C GLY A 294 5.44 -2.09 4.72
N ILE A 295 4.59 -3.08 5.04
CA ILE A 295 3.13 -2.95 4.95
C ILE A 295 2.61 -1.83 5.86
N VAL A 296 3.12 -1.71 7.09
CA VAL A 296 2.73 -0.65 8.03
C VAL A 296 3.07 0.73 7.47
N PHE A 297 4.31 0.94 7.00
CA PHE A 297 4.69 2.22 6.38
C PHE A 297 3.86 2.54 5.13
N ALA A 298 3.61 1.55 4.27
CA ALA A 298 2.75 1.70 3.10
C ALA A 298 1.32 2.12 3.50
N TRP A 299 0.74 1.42 4.47
CA TRP A 299 -0.62 1.67 4.93
C TRP A 299 -0.76 3.03 5.59
N THR A 300 0.11 3.38 6.54
CA THR A 300 0.09 4.68 7.21
C THR A 300 0.26 5.81 6.22
N SER A 301 1.25 5.72 5.32
CA SER A 301 1.46 6.74 4.29
C SER A 301 0.26 6.88 3.36
N PHE A 302 -0.33 5.76 2.94
CA PHE A 302 -1.53 5.78 2.12
C PHE A 302 -2.70 6.50 2.82
N GLN A 303 -2.96 6.22 4.10
CA GLN A 303 -4.03 6.88 4.86
C GLN A 303 -3.82 8.38 5.06
N LEU A 304 -2.58 8.87 5.05
CA LEU A 304 -2.27 10.28 5.22
C LEU A 304 -2.57 11.10 3.96
N TYR A 305 -2.36 10.53 2.77
CA TYR A 305 -2.47 11.26 1.50
C TYR A 305 -3.71 10.92 0.68
N HIS A 306 -4.39 9.81 0.97
CA HIS A 306 -5.54 9.34 0.20
C HIS A 306 -6.76 9.11 1.09
N LEU A 307 -7.93 9.32 0.51
CA LEU A 307 -9.18 8.97 1.17
C LEU A 307 -9.24 7.45 1.44
N PRO A 308 -9.89 7.03 2.53
CA PRO A 308 -10.09 5.61 2.80
C PRO A 308 -10.75 4.93 1.61
N ILE A 309 -10.25 3.74 1.24
CA ILE A 309 -10.79 2.90 0.15
C ILE A 309 -12.31 2.73 0.28
N ARG A 310 -12.83 2.74 1.52
CA ARG A 310 -14.24 2.55 1.87
C ARG A 310 -15.15 3.76 1.60
N ARG A 311 -14.59 4.96 1.51
CA ARG A 311 -15.34 6.22 1.29
C ARG A 311 -15.04 6.86 -0.08
N GLY A 312 -14.12 6.28 -0.85
CA GLY A 312 -13.73 6.78 -2.15
C GLY A 312 -14.80 6.50 -3.21
N ALA A 313 -15.21 7.54 -3.95
CA ALA A 313 -15.80 7.39 -5.27
C ALA A 313 -14.67 7.04 -6.26
N GLY A 314 -14.10 5.83 -6.11
CA GLY A 314 -13.05 5.35 -7.01
C GLY A 314 -13.58 5.20 -8.44
N TRP A 315 -12.67 4.99 -9.38
CA TRP A 315 -12.95 4.95 -10.81
C TRP A 315 -13.34 3.56 -11.30
N SER A 316 -13.54 2.61 -10.38
CA SER A 316 -14.21 1.36 -10.74
C SER A 316 -15.69 1.43 -10.40
N TRP A 317 -16.47 0.98 -11.38
CA TRP A 317 -17.58 0.05 -11.21
C TRP A 317 -18.25 0.12 -9.83
N GLY A 318 -19.19 1.05 -9.71
CA GLY A 318 -20.42 0.65 -9.05
C GLY A 318 -21.04 -0.53 -9.79
N ALA A 319 -22.05 -1.16 -9.22
CA ALA A 319 -22.59 -2.39 -9.80
C ALA A 319 -22.81 -2.39 -11.32
N ARG A 320 -22.46 -3.51 -11.97
CA ARG A 320 -22.64 -3.69 -13.42
C ARG A 320 -24.08 -3.41 -13.79
N SER A 321 -24.29 -2.40 -14.62
CA SER A 321 -25.58 -2.11 -15.26
C SER A 321 -25.43 -2.16 -16.77
N ARG A 322 -26.54 -2.29 -17.50
CA ARG A 322 -26.53 -2.36 -18.97
C ARG A 322 -25.86 -1.13 -19.63
N TYR A 323 -25.92 0.01 -18.97
CA TYR A 323 -25.35 1.28 -19.45
C TYR A 323 -23.88 1.48 -19.08
N HIS A 324 -23.32 0.67 -18.16
CA HIS A 324 -21.93 0.78 -17.68
C HIS A 324 -21.32 -0.62 -17.49
N ALA A 325 -21.36 -1.43 -18.57
CA ALA A 325 -20.93 -2.83 -18.55
C ALA A 325 -19.41 -3.02 -18.59
N PHE A 326 -18.63 -1.99 -18.92
CA PHE A 326 -17.16 -2.02 -19.07
C PHE A 326 -16.41 -0.86 -18.39
N PHE A 327 -17.08 0.27 -18.09
CA PHE A 327 -16.47 1.44 -17.46
C PHE A 327 -17.52 2.33 -16.78
N LYS A 328 -17.20 2.94 -15.62
CA LYS A 328 -18.06 3.90 -14.91
C LYS A 328 -17.24 5.14 -14.55
N GLY A 329 -17.75 6.32 -14.89
CA GLY A 329 -17.11 7.60 -14.57
C GLY A 329 -17.06 7.90 -13.07
N VAL A 330 -16.05 8.68 -12.68
CA VAL A 330 -15.80 9.17 -11.31
C VAL A 330 -16.98 10.00 -10.80
N GLY A 331 -17.33 9.86 -9.52
CA GLY A 331 -18.40 10.64 -8.88
C GLY A 331 -19.80 10.04 -8.99
N LYS A 332 -19.97 8.90 -9.67
CA LYS A 332 -21.23 8.14 -9.65
C LYS A 332 -21.27 7.17 -8.45
N PRO A 333 -22.41 7.01 -7.75
CA PRO A 333 -22.51 6.13 -6.58
C PRO A 333 -22.14 4.68 -6.90
N SER A 334 -21.53 3.96 -5.96
CA SER A 334 -21.05 2.58 -6.15
C SER A 334 -22.14 1.50 -6.15
N HIS A 335 -23.38 1.85 -5.79
CA HIS A 335 -24.50 0.90 -5.73
C HIS A 335 -25.13 0.66 -7.11
N VAL A 336 -25.80 -0.50 -7.28
CA VAL A 336 -26.73 -0.71 -8.41
C VAL A 336 -27.86 0.30 -8.22
N GLY A 337 -28.10 1.17 -9.21
CA GLY A 337 -29.35 1.94 -9.26
C GLY A 337 -30.53 1.03 -9.62
N ASP A 338 -31.63 1.61 -10.07
CA ASP A 338 -32.84 0.88 -10.48
C ASP A 338 -32.64 -0.05 -11.69
N ASP A 339 -31.44 -0.08 -12.28
CA ASP A 339 -31.04 -0.85 -13.46
C ASP A 339 -30.64 -2.32 -13.14
N ASN A 340 -31.18 -2.92 -12.09
CA ASN A 340 -30.87 -4.32 -11.74
C ASN A 340 -31.68 -5.33 -12.58
N TRP A 341 -31.20 -6.56 -12.71
CA TRP A 341 -31.91 -7.66 -13.39
C TRP A 341 -33.32 -7.92 -12.84
N THR A 342 -33.57 -7.57 -11.59
CA THR A 342 -34.90 -7.68 -10.93
C THR A 342 -35.89 -6.59 -11.36
N SER A 343 -35.41 -5.41 -11.76
CA SER A 343 -36.24 -4.28 -12.23
C SER A 343 -36.73 -4.47 -13.67
N SER A 344 -36.06 -5.35 -14.44
CA SER A 344 -36.38 -5.62 -15.85
C SER A 344 -37.81 -6.14 -16.10
N ARG A 345 -38.53 -6.63 -15.08
CA ARG A 345 -39.93 -7.06 -15.24
C ARG A 345 -40.95 -5.92 -15.18
N VAL A 346 -40.61 -4.79 -14.55
CA VAL A 346 -41.55 -3.65 -14.40
C VAL A 346 -41.51 -2.73 -15.63
N MET A 347 -40.36 -2.65 -16.30
CA MET A 347 -40.19 -1.74 -17.43
C MET A 347 -40.88 -2.21 -18.73
N HIS A 348 -41.29 -3.48 -18.82
CA HIS A 348 -41.97 -4.01 -20.01
C HIS A 348 -43.50 -3.80 -19.99
N SER A 349 -44.09 -3.38 -18.86
CA SER A 349 -45.55 -3.14 -18.74
C SER A 349 -45.95 -1.67 -18.91
N SER A 350 -45.01 -0.74 -18.80
CA SER A 350 -45.31 0.70 -18.79
C SER A 350 -44.42 1.40 -19.82
N GLY A 351 -44.97 1.67 -21.00
CA GLY A 351 -44.31 2.39 -22.09
C GLY A 351 -44.09 3.88 -21.77
N ALA A 352 -43.32 4.17 -20.73
CA ALA A 352 -42.99 5.53 -20.33
C ALA A 352 -41.53 5.85 -20.70
N ASP A 353 -41.40 6.75 -21.67
CA ASP A 353 -40.14 7.31 -22.18
C ASP A 353 -39.57 8.30 -21.14
N PHE A 354 -38.67 7.83 -20.26
CA PHE A 354 -38.08 8.68 -19.22
C PHE A 354 -36.86 9.45 -19.74
N ARG A 355 -37.08 10.72 -20.08
CA ARG A 355 -36.05 11.73 -20.24
C ARG A 355 -35.23 11.88 -18.96
N ARG A 356 -33.90 11.94 -19.13
CA ARG A 356 -32.86 12.18 -18.11
C ARG A 356 -33.30 13.17 -17.03
N GLN A 357 -33.27 12.73 -15.77
CA GLN A 357 -32.95 13.60 -14.64
C GLN A 357 -31.48 13.38 -14.28
N ASP A 358 -30.63 14.24 -14.81
CA ASP A 358 -29.29 14.42 -14.30
C ASP A 358 -29.43 14.94 -12.86
N GLY A 359 -29.06 14.11 -11.88
CA GLY A 359 -29.03 14.53 -10.49
C GLY A 359 -27.90 15.54 -10.28
N ASP A 360 -28.26 16.77 -9.93
CA ASP A 360 -27.32 17.83 -9.58
C ASP A 360 -26.44 17.40 -8.39
N ILE A 361 -25.16 17.13 -8.68
CA ILE A 361 -24.10 16.90 -7.69
C ILE A 361 -23.37 18.24 -7.47
N GLU A 362 -24.10 19.24 -6.99
CA GLU A 362 -23.51 20.47 -6.47
C GLU A 362 -24.11 20.78 -5.10
N SER A 363 -23.59 20.12 -4.07
CA SER A 363 -23.63 20.63 -2.70
C SER A 363 -22.70 19.81 -1.81
N ALA A 364 -21.43 20.21 -1.77
CA ALA A 364 -20.66 20.06 -0.55
C ALA A 364 -21.23 21.08 0.45
N PRO A 365 -21.65 20.70 1.67
CA PRO A 365 -22.02 21.71 2.65
C PRO A 365 -20.74 22.37 3.15
N GLY A 366 -20.59 23.65 2.81
CA GLY A 366 -19.73 24.55 3.53
C GLY A 366 -20.18 24.69 4.99
N ALA A 367 -19.18 24.85 5.87
CA ALA A 367 -19.18 25.51 7.17
C ALA A 367 -20.44 25.43 8.07
N LEU A 368 -20.22 24.91 9.28
CA LEU A 368 -20.74 25.41 10.58
C LEU A 368 -19.78 24.80 11.62
N VAL A 369 -18.80 25.53 12.17
CA VAL A 369 -18.95 26.54 13.24
C VAL A 369 -19.99 26.11 14.26
N THR A 370 -19.53 25.40 15.30
CA THR A 370 -19.54 25.81 16.72
C THR A 370 -18.64 24.87 17.50
#